data_AF-A0A2V7JSC3-F1
#
_entry.id   AF-A0A2V7JSC3-F1
#
_cell.length_a   1.000
_cell.length_b   1.000
_cell.length_c   1.000
_cell.angle_alpha   90.00
_cell.angle_beta   90.00
_cell.angle_gamma   90.00
#
_symmetry.space_group_name_H-M   'P 1'
#
loop_
_entity.id
_entity.type
_entity.pdbx_description
1 polymer ?
#
loop_
_entity_poly.entity_id
_entity_poly.type
_entity_poly.pdbx_seq_one_letter_code
_entity_poly.pdbx_strand_id
1 'polypeptide(L)'
;MRNTPIVVAVSCALLLSAAGARAQGAGRPIVVASKPFGESYLLAEMFAQLLESRGFNVERRPGLGATEIAFAALRTGAIDVYPEYTGTGLVAILHDTLPDAVAADPRAVFAHVSQRFEDAYQTRWLPPLGFENTYAIAVTKTTARRFHLSTLSDLARESPHLTAGFTADFIGRSDGLVGLSRVYGLRPRAVRPLAPAVKYQALASGGVDVIDGYSTDGLLARYDLVTLVDDRHFFPPYEAAALVSQQLERDSPSAIATLTLLSGRLDVQTMRQLNRRVEVDGEDVKRVGGDELRALGLVGGKQPTPGARSSVQRSSFWSYLWDRRATIFSLTMRHLLLVAIALAAAVLVAVPLGLGLERARRVAEPAIGTLGVLQTIPSIALLAFMIPLLGVGV
;
A
#
# COMPACT_ATOMS: atom_id res chain seq x y z
N MET A 1 -6.28 74.59 -13.78
CA MET A 1 -5.69 73.65 -14.76
C MET A 1 -5.54 72.29 -14.10
N ARG A 2 -6.19 71.26 -14.68
CA ARG A 2 -5.90 69.81 -14.64
C ARG A 2 -5.86 69.11 -13.26
N ASN A 3 -6.38 67.91 -13.00
CA ASN A 3 -7.27 66.89 -13.61
C ASN A 3 -7.42 65.84 -12.46
N THR A 4 -8.61 65.62 -11.87
CA THR A 4 -9.49 64.41 -12.01
C THR A 4 -8.82 63.01 -11.98
N PRO A 5 -9.49 61.91 -11.51
CA PRO A 5 -10.71 61.80 -10.68
C PRO A 5 -10.67 60.70 -9.57
N ILE A 6 -11.43 60.93 -8.51
CA ILE A 6 -12.06 59.88 -7.69
C ILE A 6 -13.44 59.65 -8.32
N VAL A 7 -13.77 58.39 -8.65
CA VAL A 7 -15.10 57.76 -8.80
C VAL A 7 -14.92 56.59 -9.79
N VAL A 8 -14.82 55.37 -9.28
CA VAL A 8 -15.56 54.16 -9.73
C VAL A 8 -15.34 53.10 -8.63
N ALA A 9 -16.23 53.08 -7.65
CA ALA A 9 -16.44 51.92 -6.79
C ALA A 9 -17.95 51.86 -6.53
N VAL A 10 -18.52 50.65 -6.57
CA VAL A 10 -19.96 50.30 -6.48
C VAL A 10 -20.57 49.99 -7.84
N SER A 11 -20.22 48.83 -8.42
CA SER A 11 -21.06 48.09 -9.40
C SER A 11 -20.68 46.60 -9.56
N CYS A 12 -19.89 45.99 -8.68
CA CYS A 12 -19.58 44.54 -8.75
C CYS A 12 -20.18 43.69 -7.61
N ALA A 13 -21.05 44.25 -6.77
CA ALA A 13 -21.58 43.55 -5.59
C ALA A 13 -22.97 42.89 -5.77
N LEU A 14 -23.55 42.88 -6.98
CA LEU A 14 -24.93 42.42 -7.21
C LEU A 14 -25.10 41.31 -8.26
N LEU A 15 -24.01 40.68 -8.71
CA LEU A 15 -24.07 39.54 -9.66
C LEU A 15 -23.52 38.21 -9.10
N LEU A 16 -23.23 38.11 -7.81
CA LEU A 16 -22.83 36.83 -7.17
C LEU A 16 -23.92 36.15 -6.32
N SER A 17 -25.17 36.62 -6.38
CA SER A 17 -26.23 36.14 -5.48
C SER A 17 -27.24 35.17 -6.13
N ALA A 18 -26.95 34.59 -7.31
CA ALA A 18 -27.91 33.75 -8.04
C ALA A 18 -27.40 32.38 -8.53
N ALA A 19 -26.30 31.86 -7.97
CA ALA A 19 -25.81 30.50 -8.28
C ALA A 19 -25.69 29.61 -7.02
N GLY A 20 -26.59 29.79 -6.06
CA GLY A 20 -26.74 28.94 -4.88
C GLY A 20 -27.96 28.03 -4.98
N ALA A 21 -28.22 27.45 -6.15
CA ALA A 21 -29.20 26.37 -6.25
C ALA A 21 -28.61 25.13 -5.56
N ARG A 22 -29.22 24.76 -4.44
CA ARG A 22 -28.98 23.54 -3.64
C ARG A 22 -28.72 22.32 -4.53
N ALA A 23 -27.48 21.84 -4.56
CA ALA A 23 -27.17 20.44 -4.79
C ALA A 23 -27.16 19.74 -3.43
N GLN A 24 -28.34 19.35 -2.94
CA GLN A 24 -28.44 18.35 -1.88
C GLN A 24 -28.29 16.97 -2.52
N GLY A 25 -27.30 16.19 -2.08
CA GLY A 25 -27.44 14.73 -2.07
C GLY A 25 -26.42 13.86 -2.81
N ALA A 26 -25.19 14.29 -3.09
CA ALA A 26 -24.10 13.34 -3.30
C ALA A 26 -23.13 13.46 -2.11
N GLY A 27 -23.24 12.54 -1.16
CA GLY A 27 -22.29 12.45 -0.04
C GLY A 27 -20.85 12.35 -0.54
N ARG A 28 -19.87 12.70 0.31
CA ARG A 28 -18.45 12.58 -0.08
C ARG A 28 -18.18 11.14 -0.55
N PRO A 29 -17.37 10.93 -1.60
CA PRO A 29 -17.01 9.60 -2.03
C PRO A 29 -16.30 8.85 -0.90
N ILE A 30 -16.60 7.57 -0.74
CA ILE A 30 -15.87 6.65 0.13
C ILE A 30 -14.53 6.36 -0.56
N VAL A 31 -13.43 6.67 0.11
CA VAL A 31 -12.08 6.52 -0.43
C VAL A 31 -11.56 5.12 -0.07
N VAL A 32 -11.51 4.23 -1.07
CA VAL A 32 -11.01 2.86 -0.94
C VAL A 32 -9.58 2.81 -1.45
N ALA A 33 -8.64 2.37 -0.60
CA ALA A 33 -7.22 2.33 -0.93
C ALA A 33 -6.63 0.92 -0.86
N SER A 34 -5.37 0.79 -1.29
CA SER A 34 -4.61 -0.45 -1.19
C SER A 34 -3.12 -0.20 -0.94
N LYS A 35 -2.45 -1.24 -0.45
CA LYS A 35 -0.98 -1.38 -0.49
C LYS A 35 -0.52 -1.74 -1.92
N PRO A 36 0.76 -1.56 -2.26
CA PRO A 36 1.25 -1.73 -3.63
C PRO A 36 1.61 -3.18 -3.98
N PHE A 37 0.65 -4.12 -3.83
CA PHE A 37 0.82 -5.52 -4.26
C PHE A 37 -0.51 -6.15 -4.71
N GLY A 38 -0.42 -7.23 -5.50
CA GLY A 38 -1.52 -7.81 -6.28
C GLY A 38 -2.78 -8.08 -5.48
N GLU A 39 -2.67 -8.86 -4.40
CA GLU A 39 -3.80 -9.18 -3.53
C GLU A 39 -4.46 -7.93 -2.94
N SER A 40 -3.68 -6.96 -2.43
CA SER A 40 -4.26 -5.74 -1.86
C SER A 40 -5.00 -4.90 -2.91
N TYR A 41 -4.49 -4.84 -4.16
CA TYR A 41 -5.20 -4.19 -5.27
C TYR A 41 -6.55 -4.89 -5.55
N LEU A 42 -6.55 -6.22 -5.58
CA LEU A 42 -7.74 -7.00 -5.86
C LEU A 42 -8.79 -6.86 -4.77
N LEU A 43 -8.41 -7.00 -3.50
CA LEU A 43 -9.34 -6.85 -2.37
C LEU A 43 -9.93 -5.44 -2.32
N ALA A 44 -9.10 -4.41 -2.50
CA ALA A 44 -9.58 -3.02 -2.55
C ALA A 44 -10.55 -2.78 -3.71
N GLU A 45 -10.31 -3.38 -4.87
CA GLU A 45 -11.23 -3.31 -6.01
C GLU A 45 -12.55 -4.04 -5.72
N MET A 46 -12.50 -5.20 -5.04
CA MET A 46 -13.70 -5.90 -4.58
C MET A 46 -14.51 -5.06 -3.59
N PHE A 47 -13.86 -4.40 -2.63
CA PHE A 47 -14.51 -3.47 -1.70
C PHE A 47 -15.21 -2.33 -2.45
N ALA A 48 -14.52 -1.73 -3.42
CA ALA A 48 -15.05 -0.64 -4.22
C ALA A 48 -16.29 -1.06 -5.03
N GLN A 49 -16.20 -2.19 -5.75
CA GLN A 49 -17.32 -2.68 -6.56
C GLN A 49 -18.52 -3.11 -5.71
N LEU A 50 -18.28 -3.71 -4.55
CA LEU A 50 -19.35 -4.08 -3.64
C LEU A 50 -20.08 -2.85 -3.10
N LEU A 51 -19.35 -1.81 -2.70
CA LEU A 51 -19.92 -0.52 -2.31
C LEU A 51 -20.70 0.13 -3.46
N GLU A 52 -20.13 0.19 -4.66
CA GLU A 52 -20.81 0.76 -5.84
C GLU A 52 -22.09 0.01 -6.20
N SER A 53 -22.12 -1.32 -6.03
CA SER A 53 -23.33 -2.13 -6.24
C SER A 53 -24.48 -1.77 -5.31
N ARG A 54 -24.20 -1.05 -4.22
CA ARG A 54 -25.17 -0.54 -3.24
C ARG A 54 -25.41 0.97 -3.36
N GLY A 55 -24.92 1.59 -4.42
CA GLY A 55 -25.15 3.00 -4.73
C GLY A 55 -24.22 3.98 -4.02
N PHE A 56 -23.16 3.51 -3.34
CA PHE A 56 -22.14 4.39 -2.79
C PHE A 56 -21.26 4.96 -3.91
N ASN A 57 -20.91 6.24 -3.80
CA ASN A 57 -19.87 6.84 -4.63
C ASN A 57 -18.50 6.46 -4.04
N VAL A 58 -17.59 5.94 -4.87
CA VAL A 58 -16.30 5.44 -4.41
C VAL A 58 -15.16 6.11 -5.16
N GLU A 59 -14.17 6.60 -4.42
CA GLU A 59 -12.87 7.03 -4.96
C GLU A 59 -11.84 5.93 -4.71
N ARG A 60 -11.19 5.43 -5.76
CA ARG A 60 -10.13 4.41 -5.64
C ARG A 60 -8.76 5.09 -5.53
N ARG A 61 -7.96 4.71 -4.52
CA ARG A 61 -6.56 5.14 -4.33
C ARG A 61 -5.61 3.93 -4.22
N PRO A 62 -5.36 3.23 -5.33
CA PRO A 62 -4.51 2.05 -5.31
C PRO A 62 -3.05 2.40 -5.04
N GLY A 63 -2.37 1.58 -4.25
CA GLY A 63 -0.90 1.62 -4.10
C GLY A 63 -0.39 2.84 -3.35
N LEU A 64 -1.06 3.22 -2.26
CA LEU A 64 -0.78 4.43 -1.48
C LEU A 64 0.61 4.42 -0.83
N GLY A 65 1.11 3.23 -0.49
CA GLY A 65 2.41 3.00 0.13
C GLY A 65 2.42 1.71 0.95
N ALA A 66 3.54 1.42 1.60
CA ALA A 66 3.64 0.31 2.55
C ALA A 66 2.74 0.54 3.78
N THR A 67 2.75 -0.41 4.71
CA THR A 67 1.86 -0.48 5.88
C THR A 67 1.67 0.84 6.62
N GLU A 68 2.76 1.50 7.03
CA GLU A 68 2.68 2.73 7.83
C GLU A 68 2.01 3.89 7.09
N ILE A 69 2.29 4.03 5.78
CA ILE A 69 1.72 5.10 4.96
C ILE A 69 0.22 4.87 4.76
N ALA A 70 -0.18 3.63 4.47
CA ALA A 70 -1.59 3.26 4.32
C ALA A 70 -2.36 3.49 5.63
N PHE A 71 -1.80 3.06 6.76
CA PHE A 71 -2.44 3.23 8.06
C PHE A 71 -2.52 4.70 8.51
N ALA A 72 -1.45 5.49 8.29
CA ALA A 72 -1.46 6.93 8.60
C ALA A 72 -2.53 7.68 7.79
N ALA A 73 -2.73 7.30 6.52
CA ALA A 73 -3.79 7.86 5.69
C ALA A 73 -5.18 7.50 6.22
N LEU A 74 -5.37 6.28 6.75
CA LEU A 74 -6.65 5.88 7.36
C LEU A 74 -6.91 6.68 8.63
N ARG A 75 -5.91 6.77 9.53
CA ARG A 75 -6.00 7.47 10.81
C ARG A 75 -6.31 8.96 10.64
N THR A 76 -5.79 9.58 9.59
CA THR A 76 -6.03 11.01 9.29
C THR A 76 -7.31 11.25 8.50
N GLY A 77 -8.07 10.20 8.16
CA GLY A 77 -9.28 10.30 7.34
C GLY A 77 -9.00 10.62 5.86
N ALA A 78 -7.75 10.52 5.41
CA ALA A 78 -7.40 10.69 4.00
C ALA A 78 -7.88 9.52 3.14
N ILE A 79 -8.07 8.34 3.74
CA ILE A 79 -8.77 7.19 3.16
C ILE A 79 -9.80 6.66 4.16
N ASP A 80 -10.79 5.91 3.67
CA ASP A 80 -11.88 5.38 4.50
C ASP A 80 -11.77 3.89 4.81
N VAL A 81 -11.23 3.13 3.87
CA VAL A 81 -11.06 1.68 4.03
C VAL A 81 -9.93 1.18 3.15
N TYR A 82 -9.20 0.18 3.65
CA TYR A 82 -8.27 -0.62 2.85
C TYR A 82 -8.17 -2.05 3.42
N PRO A 83 -7.66 -3.01 2.63
CA PRO A 83 -7.35 -4.35 3.12
C PRO A 83 -6.10 -4.35 4.01
N GLU A 84 -6.21 -4.91 5.21
CA GLU A 84 -5.11 -5.06 6.17
C GLU A 84 -5.12 -6.47 6.81
N TYR A 85 -4.00 -6.86 7.41
CA TYR A 85 -3.74 -8.21 7.90
C TYR A 85 -3.47 -8.20 9.41
N THR A 86 -4.14 -9.08 10.15
CA THR A 86 -4.11 -9.07 11.63
C THR A 86 -2.71 -9.14 12.21
N GLY A 87 -1.84 -10.03 11.74
CA GLY A 87 -0.43 -10.12 12.16
C GLY A 87 0.37 -8.84 11.90
N THR A 88 0.09 -8.14 10.80
CA THR A 88 0.71 -6.84 10.51
C THR A 88 0.20 -5.76 11.47
N GLY A 89 -1.10 -5.76 11.76
CA GLY A 89 -1.69 -4.88 12.77
C GLY A 89 -1.07 -5.09 14.16
N LEU A 90 -0.86 -6.35 14.55
CA LEU A 90 -0.23 -6.71 15.82
C LEU A 90 1.22 -6.23 15.90
N VAL A 91 2.06 -6.62 14.94
CA VAL A 91 3.51 -6.48 15.09
C VAL A 91 4.04 -5.15 14.55
N ALA A 92 3.55 -4.70 13.40
CA ALA A 92 4.11 -3.53 12.73
C ALA A 92 3.38 -2.22 13.08
N ILE A 93 2.11 -2.27 13.48
CA ILE A 93 1.34 -1.06 13.81
C ILE A 93 1.25 -0.87 15.32
N LEU A 94 0.81 -1.90 16.06
CA LEU A 94 0.69 -1.81 17.52
C LEU A 94 2.03 -1.99 18.24
N HIS A 95 3.02 -2.60 17.57
CA HIS A 95 4.28 -3.03 18.19
C HIS A 95 4.06 -3.88 19.44
N ASP A 96 3.07 -4.79 19.36
CA ASP A 96 2.59 -5.59 20.47
C ASP A 96 2.89 -7.07 20.26
N THR A 97 2.82 -7.85 21.33
CA THR A 97 3.07 -9.30 21.32
C THR A 97 2.08 -10.00 22.22
N LEU A 98 1.59 -11.16 21.77
CA LEU A 98 0.75 -12.04 22.57
C LEU A 98 1.57 -13.17 23.20
N PRO A 99 1.13 -13.73 24.35
CA PRO A 99 1.73 -14.95 24.87
C PRO A 99 1.66 -16.08 23.84
N ASP A 100 2.71 -16.91 23.75
CA ASP A 100 2.83 -17.99 22.75
C ASP A 100 1.61 -18.92 22.69
N ALA A 101 0.99 -19.19 23.85
CA ALA A 101 -0.20 -20.03 23.96
C ALA A 101 -1.43 -19.49 23.18
N VAL A 102 -1.42 -18.22 22.82
CA VAL A 102 -2.53 -17.51 22.17
C VAL A 102 -2.10 -16.87 20.85
N ALA A 103 -0.80 -16.59 20.67
CA ALA A 103 -0.26 -15.94 19.48
C ALA A 103 -0.49 -16.73 18.17
N ALA A 104 -0.71 -18.04 18.26
CA ALA A 104 -1.01 -18.90 17.10
C ALA A 104 -2.51 -19.03 16.79
N ASP A 105 -3.42 -18.54 17.64
CA ASP A 105 -4.87 -18.59 17.38
C ASP A 105 -5.32 -17.34 16.60
N PRO A 106 -5.74 -17.48 15.32
CA PRO A 106 -6.15 -16.35 14.49
C PRO A 106 -7.29 -15.55 15.12
N ARG A 107 -8.23 -16.22 15.81
CA ARG A 107 -9.39 -15.55 16.43
C ARG A 107 -8.97 -14.70 17.61
N ALA A 108 -8.05 -15.20 18.43
CA ALA A 108 -7.55 -14.47 19.57
C ALA A 108 -6.70 -13.27 19.12
N VAL A 109 -5.86 -13.45 18.09
CA VAL A 109 -5.09 -12.37 17.47
C VAL A 109 -6.03 -11.30 16.89
N PHE A 110 -7.06 -11.69 16.13
CA PHE A 110 -8.06 -10.76 15.59
C PHE A 110 -8.78 -10.00 16.71
N ALA A 111 -9.26 -10.69 17.75
CA ALA A 111 -9.97 -10.06 18.86
C ALA A 111 -9.08 -9.03 19.58
N HIS A 112 -7.82 -9.38 19.86
CA HIS A 112 -6.86 -8.48 20.48
C HIS A 112 -6.58 -7.27 19.59
N VAL A 113 -6.20 -7.50 18.33
CA VAL A 113 -5.87 -6.42 17.38
C VAL A 113 -7.06 -5.50 17.16
N SER A 114 -8.26 -6.05 16.97
CA SER A 114 -9.48 -5.27 16.79
C SER A 114 -9.75 -4.37 18.00
N GLN A 115 -9.64 -4.90 19.22
CA GLN A 115 -9.87 -4.13 20.44
C GLN A 115 -8.81 -3.03 20.60
N ARG A 116 -7.53 -3.37 20.43
CA ARG A 116 -6.43 -2.42 20.60
C ARG A 116 -6.47 -1.29 19.57
N PHE A 117 -6.88 -1.56 18.33
CA PHE A 117 -7.05 -0.52 17.30
C PHE A 117 -8.22 0.42 17.60
N GLU A 118 -9.34 -0.10 18.12
CA GLU A 118 -10.46 0.74 18.54
C GLU A 118 -10.03 1.67 19.68
N ASP A 119 -9.36 1.11 20.70
CA ASP A 119 -8.91 1.87 21.89
C ASP A 119 -7.86 2.94 21.54
N ALA A 120 -6.87 2.58 20.71
CA ALA A 120 -5.72 3.44 20.43
C ALA A 120 -5.96 4.43 19.28
N TYR A 121 -6.75 4.05 18.28
CA TYR A 121 -6.85 4.79 17.02
C TYR A 121 -8.29 5.09 16.60
N GLN A 122 -9.29 4.53 17.29
CA GLN A 122 -10.70 4.67 16.95
C GLN A 122 -11.00 4.19 15.52
N THR A 123 -10.23 3.21 15.04
CA THR A 123 -10.41 2.55 13.74
C THR A 123 -10.91 1.14 13.97
N ARG A 124 -11.83 0.68 13.12
CA ARG A 124 -12.50 -0.60 13.31
C ARG A 124 -12.02 -1.64 12.31
N TRP A 125 -11.68 -2.82 12.80
CA TRP A 125 -11.50 -4.00 11.97
C TRP A 125 -12.87 -4.63 11.69
N LEU A 126 -13.20 -4.85 10.41
CA LEU A 126 -14.35 -5.69 10.05
C LEU A 126 -13.97 -7.17 10.19
N PRO A 127 -14.95 -8.08 10.35
CA PRO A 127 -14.65 -9.50 10.50
C PRO A 127 -13.82 -10.03 9.31
N PRO A 128 -12.87 -10.95 9.53
CA PRO A 128 -11.97 -11.44 8.51
C PRO A 128 -12.68 -11.98 7.25
N LEU A 129 -12.02 -11.84 6.11
CA LEU A 129 -12.53 -12.24 4.80
C LEU A 129 -12.62 -13.77 4.63
N GLY A 130 -11.91 -14.54 5.46
CA GLY A 130 -11.97 -16.00 5.51
C GLY A 130 -10.67 -16.72 5.11
N PHE A 131 -9.60 -15.98 4.83
CA PHE A 131 -8.29 -16.54 4.46
C PHE A 131 -7.15 -15.85 5.20
N GLU A 132 -6.04 -16.56 5.27
CA GLU A 132 -4.79 -16.09 5.84
C GLU A 132 -3.73 -15.89 4.75
N ASN A 133 -2.99 -14.79 4.83
CA ASN A 133 -1.87 -14.49 3.94
C ASN A 133 -0.56 -14.33 4.72
N THR A 134 -0.03 -15.46 5.20
CA THR A 134 1.21 -15.47 5.98
C THR A 134 2.46 -15.35 5.12
N TYR A 135 3.56 -14.91 5.72
CA TYR A 135 4.86 -14.89 5.06
C TYR A 135 5.30 -16.30 4.65
N ALA A 136 5.82 -16.41 3.44
CA ALA A 136 6.45 -17.60 2.93
C ALA A 136 7.89 -17.28 2.55
N ILE A 137 8.85 -17.97 3.16
CA ILE A 137 10.25 -17.89 2.72
C ILE A 137 10.46 -18.97 1.65
N ALA A 138 10.88 -18.54 0.46
CA ALA A 138 10.92 -19.41 -0.71
C ALA A 138 12.32 -19.50 -1.31
N VAL A 139 12.63 -20.69 -1.81
CA VAL A 139 13.86 -21.02 -2.56
C VAL A 139 13.51 -21.82 -3.82
N THR A 140 14.45 -21.94 -4.74
CA THR A 140 14.27 -22.86 -5.89
C THR A 140 14.36 -24.31 -5.44
N LYS A 141 13.74 -25.25 -6.17
CA LYS A 141 13.91 -26.70 -5.93
C LYS A 141 15.38 -27.12 -5.96
N THR A 142 16.19 -26.51 -6.83
CA THR A 142 17.63 -26.76 -6.92
C THR A 142 18.35 -26.35 -5.65
N THR A 143 18.09 -25.13 -5.15
CA THR A 143 18.67 -24.64 -3.89
C THR A 143 18.22 -25.49 -2.71
N ALA A 144 16.92 -25.82 -2.63
CA ALA A 144 16.39 -26.67 -1.57
C ALA A 144 17.09 -28.04 -1.51
N ARG A 145 17.29 -28.70 -2.65
CA ARG A 145 17.99 -29.99 -2.71
C ARG A 145 19.47 -29.87 -2.38
N ARG A 146 20.15 -28.83 -2.90
CA ARG A 146 21.59 -28.62 -2.72
C ARG A 146 21.96 -28.38 -1.25
N PHE A 147 21.14 -27.63 -0.54
CA PHE A 147 21.37 -27.22 0.84
C PHE A 147 20.49 -27.98 1.85
N HIS A 148 19.74 -28.99 1.39
CA HIS A 148 18.81 -29.78 2.21
C HIS A 148 17.81 -28.93 3.02
N LEU A 149 17.22 -27.93 2.36
CA LEU A 149 16.31 -26.98 3.00
C LEU A 149 14.88 -27.48 2.99
N SER A 150 14.29 -27.69 4.17
CA SER A 150 12.84 -27.92 4.33
C SER A 150 12.20 -26.94 5.34
N THR A 151 13.00 -26.41 6.27
CA THR A 151 12.55 -25.55 7.36
C THR A 151 13.30 -24.21 7.40
N LEU A 152 12.78 -23.24 8.16
CA LEU A 152 13.49 -21.98 8.44
C LEU A 152 14.74 -22.22 9.30
N SER A 153 14.71 -23.21 10.20
CA SER A 153 15.92 -23.65 10.93
C SER A 153 17.01 -24.17 9.99
N ASP A 154 16.66 -24.92 8.93
CA ASP A 154 17.63 -25.35 7.92
C ASP A 154 18.21 -24.18 7.15
N LEU A 155 17.35 -23.25 6.73
CA LEU A 155 17.79 -22.04 6.05
C LEU A 155 18.73 -21.23 6.92
N ALA A 156 18.43 -21.05 8.21
CA ALA A 156 19.27 -20.27 9.10
C ALA A 156 20.69 -20.82 9.20
N ARG A 157 20.83 -22.15 9.30
CA ARG A 157 22.12 -22.84 9.32
C ARG A 157 22.92 -22.59 8.03
N GLU A 158 22.28 -22.65 6.87
CA GLU A 158 22.93 -22.51 5.56
C GLU A 158 23.03 -21.05 5.08
N SER A 159 22.32 -20.12 5.71
CA SER A 159 22.19 -18.73 5.28
C SER A 159 23.52 -17.99 5.06
N PRO A 160 24.61 -18.23 5.82
CA PRO A 160 25.90 -17.59 5.53
C PRO A 160 26.47 -17.90 4.13
N HIS A 161 25.93 -18.92 3.44
CA HIS A 161 26.31 -19.29 2.07
C HIS A 161 25.35 -18.75 0.99
N LEU A 162 24.23 -18.15 1.38
CA LEU A 162 23.12 -17.80 0.50
C LEU A 162 22.94 -16.27 0.39
N THR A 163 22.57 -15.81 -0.79
CA THR A 163 22.17 -14.42 -1.04
C THR A 163 20.66 -14.30 -0.92
N ALA A 164 20.18 -13.45 -0.02
CA ALA A 164 18.76 -13.15 0.12
C ALA A 164 18.34 -11.98 -0.79
N GLY A 165 17.18 -12.11 -1.43
CA GLY A 165 16.49 -11.05 -2.16
C GLY A 165 15.17 -10.73 -1.50
N PHE A 166 15.18 -9.79 -0.56
CA PHE A 166 14.01 -9.48 0.26
C PHE A 166 13.38 -8.15 -0.10
N THR A 167 12.07 -8.01 0.11
CA THR A 167 11.41 -6.70 0.03
C THR A 167 11.96 -5.75 1.09
N ALA A 168 12.05 -4.45 0.76
CA ALA A 168 12.60 -3.45 1.68
C ALA A 168 11.86 -3.37 3.01
N ASP A 169 10.53 -3.53 2.99
CA ASP A 169 9.69 -3.59 4.19
C ASP A 169 10.07 -4.82 5.03
N PHE A 170 10.11 -6.02 4.42
CA PHE A 170 10.49 -7.25 5.12
C PHE A 170 11.88 -7.19 5.78
N ILE A 171 12.83 -6.47 5.18
CA ILE A 171 14.18 -6.31 5.75
C ILE A 171 14.15 -5.57 7.09
N GLY A 172 13.31 -4.52 7.21
CA GLY A 172 13.28 -3.65 8.40
C GLY A 172 12.37 -4.12 9.52
N ARG A 173 11.44 -5.03 9.22
CA ARG A 173 10.36 -5.43 10.15
C ARG A 173 10.82 -6.36 11.27
N SER A 174 10.23 -6.20 12.44
CA SER A 174 10.41 -7.08 13.61
C SER A 174 9.79 -8.47 13.41
N ASP A 175 8.70 -8.59 12.65
CA ASP A 175 8.17 -9.86 12.10
C ASP A 175 8.80 -10.22 10.74
N GLY A 176 9.89 -9.54 10.35
CA GLY A 176 10.62 -9.79 9.10
C GLY A 176 12.03 -10.31 9.36
N LEU A 177 13.00 -9.89 8.53
CA LEU A 177 14.39 -10.33 8.65
C LEU A 177 14.99 -10.00 10.03
N VAL A 178 14.65 -8.87 10.65
CA VAL A 178 15.17 -8.50 11.97
C VAL A 178 14.77 -9.55 13.02
N GLY A 179 13.51 -9.98 13.01
CA GLY A 179 13.03 -11.03 13.92
C GLY A 179 13.56 -12.41 13.59
N LEU A 180 13.58 -12.79 12.30
CA LEU A 180 14.17 -14.07 11.86
C LEU A 180 15.65 -14.18 12.24
N SER A 181 16.40 -13.07 12.16
CA SER A 181 17.80 -13.02 12.60
C SER A 181 17.94 -13.28 14.11
N ARG A 182 16.96 -12.83 14.91
CA ARG A 182 16.95 -13.00 16.37
C ARG A 182 16.49 -14.40 16.79
N VAL A 183 15.42 -14.90 16.20
CA VAL A 183 14.75 -16.16 16.61
C VAL A 183 15.42 -17.39 16.01
N TYR A 184 15.78 -17.33 14.73
CA TYR A 184 16.40 -18.45 14.01
C TYR A 184 17.92 -18.32 13.88
N GLY A 185 18.48 -17.11 14.06
CA GLY A 185 19.88 -16.85 13.73
C GLY A 185 20.12 -16.69 12.23
N LEU A 186 19.09 -16.33 11.46
CA LEU A 186 19.17 -16.15 10.01
C LEU A 186 20.16 -15.02 9.66
N ARG A 187 21.27 -15.35 8.99
CA ARG A 187 22.34 -14.40 8.62
C ARG A 187 22.81 -14.65 7.19
N PRO A 188 22.04 -14.19 6.18
CA PRO A 188 22.40 -14.35 4.78
C PRO A 188 23.78 -13.75 4.46
N ARG A 189 24.52 -14.37 3.54
CA ARG A 189 25.80 -13.84 3.03
C ARG A 189 25.68 -12.37 2.59
N ALA A 190 24.58 -12.08 1.90
CA ALA A 190 24.21 -10.74 1.46
C ALA A 190 22.68 -10.64 1.40
N VAL A 191 22.17 -9.43 1.61
CA VAL A 191 20.74 -9.12 1.49
C VAL A 191 20.58 -8.05 0.43
N ARG A 192 19.76 -8.32 -0.58
CA ARG A 192 19.46 -7.40 -1.68
C ARG A 192 18.01 -6.93 -1.54
N PRO A 193 17.77 -5.62 -1.38
CA PRO A 193 16.41 -5.08 -1.40
C PRO A 193 15.85 -5.20 -2.83
N LEU A 194 14.72 -5.87 -2.99
CA LEU A 194 14.06 -6.10 -4.28
C LEU A 194 12.59 -5.68 -4.23
N ALA A 195 12.05 -5.24 -5.37
CA ALA A 195 10.62 -4.99 -5.50
C ALA A 195 9.81 -6.31 -5.48
N PRO A 196 8.54 -6.31 -5.02
CA PRO A 196 7.75 -7.54 -4.86
C PRO A 196 7.65 -8.43 -6.11
N ALA A 197 7.51 -7.86 -7.31
CA ALA A 197 7.46 -8.64 -8.55
C ALA A 197 8.85 -9.08 -9.04
N VAL A 198 9.90 -8.32 -8.70
CA VAL A 198 11.27 -8.53 -9.21
C VAL A 198 11.99 -9.66 -8.46
N LYS A 199 11.70 -9.85 -7.17
CA LYS A 199 12.34 -10.91 -6.36
C LYS A 199 12.14 -12.31 -6.93
N TYR A 200 10.95 -12.61 -7.45
CA TYR A 200 10.65 -13.90 -8.08
C TYR A 200 11.48 -14.17 -9.32
N GLN A 201 11.62 -13.17 -10.20
CA GLN A 201 12.47 -13.27 -11.38
C GLN A 201 13.95 -13.40 -11.00
N ALA A 202 14.41 -12.63 -10.01
CA ALA A 202 15.77 -12.69 -9.52
C ALA A 202 16.11 -14.06 -8.91
N LEU A 203 15.19 -14.68 -8.19
CA LEU A 203 15.35 -16.04 -7.66
C LEU A 203 15.43 -17.07 -8.80
N ALA A 204 14.49 -16.99 -9.75
CA ALA A 204 14.43 -17.92 -10.88
C ALA A 204 15.66 -17.83 -11.79
N SER A 205 16.26 -16.64 -11.94
CA SER A 205 17.49 -16.44 -12.71
C SER A 205 18.78 -16.71 -11.92
N GLY A 206 18.69 -17.13 -10.65
CA GLY A 206 19.85 -17.36 -9.77
C GLY A 206 20.59 -16.08 -9.35
N GLY A 207 19.95 -14.91 -9.45
CA GLY A 207 20.49 -13.64 -8.97
C GLY A 207 20.43 -13.51 -7.44
N VAL A 208 19.56 -14.28 -6.80
CA VAL A 208 19.45 -14.50 -5.35
C VAL A 208 19.07 -15.97 -5.10
N ASP A 209 19.28 -16.47 -3.89
CA ASP A 209 19.06 -17.87 -3.52
C ASP A 209 17.79 -18.08 -2.67
N VAL A 210 17.35 -17.03 -1.97
CA VAL A 210 16.17 -17.03 -1.09
C VAL A 210 15.42 -15.72 -1.19
N ILE A 211 14.09 -15.77 -1.15
CA ILE A 211 13.21 -14.60 -1.16
C ILE A 211 12.15 -14.70 -0.07
N ASP A 212 11.61 -13.56 0.36
CA ASP A 212 10.34 -13.48 1.03
C ASP A 212 9.23 -13.63 -0.02
N GLY A 213 8.03 -13.96 0.42
CA GLY A 213 6.85 -14.17 -0.39
C GLY A 213 5.66 -14.29 0.53
N TYR A 214 4.49 -14.57 -0.04
CA TYR A 214 3.30 -14.80 0.75
C TYR A 214 2.59 -16.09 0.34
N SER A 215 1.89 -16.73 1.29
CA SER A 215 1.25 -18.03 1.08
C SER A 215 0.20 -18.02 -0.04
N THR A 216 -0.39 -16.86 -0.33
CA THR A 216 -1.40 -16.69 -1.37
C THR A 216 -0.83 -16.26 -2.73
N ASP A 217 0.48 -16.04 -2.86
CA ASP A 217 1.10 -15.52 -4.09
C ASP A 217 1.00 -16.53 -5.24
N GLY A 218 0.45 -16.09 -6.38
CA GLY A 218 0.34 -16.93 -7.59
C GLY A 218 1.70 -17.25 -8.22
N LEU A 219 2.70 -16.41 -7.94
CA LEU A 219 4.06 -16.53 -8.48
C LEU A 219 4.84 -17.71 -7.89
N LEU A 220 4.53 -18.15 -6.66
CA LEU A 220 5.15 -19.34 -6.05
C LEU A 220 4.92 -20.59 -6.91
N ALA A 221 3.68 -20.78 -7.39
CA ALA A 221 3.33 -21.88 -8.26
C ALA A 221 3.90 -21.71 -9.68
N ARG A 222 3.88 -20.48 -10.22
CA ARG A 222 4.41 -20.18 -11.56
C ARG A 222 5.90 -20.54 -11.69
N TYR A 223 6.69 -20.22 -10.67
CA TYR A 223 8.14 -20.47 -10.66
C TYR A 223 8.51 -21.81 -10.01
N ASP A 224 7.51 -22.64 -9.65
CA ASP A 224 7.70 -23.97 -9.07
C ASP A 224 8.63 -23.96 -7.83
N LEU A 225 8.41 -22.98 -6.95
CA LEU A 225 9.26 -22.71 -5.80
C LEU A 225 8.92 -23.59 -4.60
N VAL A 226 9.91 -23.80 -3.73
CA VAL A 226 9.75 -24.49 -2.45
C VAL A 226 9.61 -23.43 -1.36
N THR A 227 8.47 -23.43 -0.67
CA THR A 227 8.25 -22.66 0.56
C THR A 227 8.76 -23.45 1.77
N LEU A 228 9.57 -22.83 2.60
CA LEU A 228 10.14 -23.46 3.79
C LEU A 228 9.17 -23.39 4.97
N VAL A 229 9.13 -24.44 5.78
CA VAL A 229 8.28 -24.53 6.96
C VAL A 229 8.84 -23.66 8.10
N ASP A 230 8.00 -22.81 8.68
CA ASP A 230 8.28 -22.07 9.92
C ASP A 230 8.16 -23.00 11.13
N ASP A 231 9.23 -23.74 11.43
CA ASP A 231 9.26 -24.81 12.44
C ASP A 231 9.22 -24.34 13.90
N ARG A 232 9.36 -23.04 14.14
CA ARG A 232 9.24 -22.39 15.45
C ARG A 232 8.04 -21.45 15.56
N HIS A 233 7.14 -21.46 14.57
CA HIS A 233 5.92 -20.64 14.57
C HIS A 233 6.20 -19.16 14.84
N PHE A 234 7.22 -18.62 14.18
CA PHE A 234 7.64 -17.22 14.32
C PHE A 234 6.60 -16.25 13.77
N PHE A 235 5.96 -16.58 12.65
CA PHE A 235 4.98 -15.71 12.01
C PHE A 235 3.63 -15.82 12.73
N PRO A 236 3.03 -14.69 13.17
CA PRO A 236 1.66 -14.70 13.66
C PRO A 236 0.68 -15.01 12.53
N PRO A 237 -0.59 -15.35 12.84
CA PRO A 237 -1.65 -15.39 11.86
C PRO A 237 -1.85 -14.04 11.14
N TYR A 238 -1.99 -14.08 9.81
CA TYR A 238 -2.26 -12.91 8.96
C TYR A 238 -3.63 -12.99 8.28
N GLU A 239 -4.70 -12.98 9.06
CA GLU A 239 -6.06 -12.95 8.50
C GLU A 239 -6.31 -11.62 7.80
N ALA A 240 -6.74 -11.68 6.54
CA ALA A 240 -7.09 -10.50 5.77
C ALA A 240 -8.46 -9.96 6.18
N ALA A 241 -8.56 -8.65 6.39
CA ALA A 241 -9.77 -7.96 6.78
C ALA A 241 -9.83 -6.54 6.19
N ALA A 242 -11.02 -5.95 6.17
CA ALA A 242 -11.16 -4.53 5.89
C ALA A 242 -10.92 -3.73 7.18
N LEU A 243 -9.98 -2.80 7.15
CA LEU A 243 -9.75 -1.84 8.22
C LEU A 243 -10.38 -0.50 7.84
N VAL A 244 -11.34 -0.02 8.65
CA VAL A 244 -12.15 1.17 8.36
C VAL A 244 -11.80 2.35 9.27
N SER A 245 -11.91 3.55 8.71
CA SER A 245 -11.68 4.79 9.44
C SER A 245 -12.82 5.07 10.41
N GLN A 246 -12.50 5.80 11.48
CA GLN A 246 -13.50 6.31 12.43
C GLN A 246 -14.64 7.07 11.74
N GLN A 247 -14.29 7.83 10.69
CA GLN A 247 -15.25 8.64 9.97
C GLN A 247 -16.23 7.77 9.18
N LEU A 248 -15.75 6.75 8.45
CA LEU A 248 -16.64 5.86 7.71
C LEU A 248 -17.59 5.11 8.64
N GLU A 249 -17.07 4.64 9.78
CA GLU A 249 -17.86 3.94 10.81
C GLU A 249 -19.01 4.81 11.33
N ARG A 250 -18.75 6.08 11.65
CA ARG A 250 -19.78 7.02 12.14
C ARG A 250 -20.75 7.46 11.07
N ASP A 251 -20.23 7.82 9.90
CA ASP A 251 -21.00 8.54 8.87
C ASP A 251 -21.78 7.59 7.96
N SER A 252 -21.36 6.32 7.85
CA SER A 252 -21.95 5.37 6.90
C SER A 252 -22.07 3.93 7.41
N PRO A 253 -22.93 3.66 8.43
CA PRO A 253 -23.17 2.29 8.91
C PRO A 253 -23.62 1.30 7.81
N SER A 254 -24.30 1.78 6.77
CA SER A 254 -24.71 0.96 5.63
C SER A 254 -23.53 0.56 4.73
N ALA A 255 -22.48 1.38 4.63
CA ALA A 255 -21.24 1.01 3.94
C ALA A 255 -20.48 -0.07 4.72
N ILE A 256 -20.43 0.06 6.06
CA ILE A 256 -19.86 -0.95 6.96
C ILE A 256 -20.58 -2.29 6.80
N ALA A 257 -21.92 -2.28 6.85
CA ALA A 257 -22.72 -3.48 6.63
C ALA A 257 -22.48 -4.09 5.24
N THR A 258 -22.28 -3.26 4.22
CA THR A 258 -22.00 -3.70 2.84
C THR A 258 -20.65 -4.41 2.75
N LEU A 259 -19.58 -3.82 3.29
CA LEU A 259 -18.25 -4.41 3.30
C LEU A 259 -18.19 -5.72 4.11
N THR A 260 -18.94 -5.78 5.22
CA THR A 260 -19.04 -6.97 6.08
C THR A 260 -19.63 -8.19 5.36
N LEU A 261 -20.31 -8.02 4.22
CA LEU A 261 -20.83 -9.17 3.45
C LEU A 261 -19.74 -10.07 2.87
N LEU A 262 -18.51 -9.56 2.72
CA LEU A 262 -17.36 -10.34 2.28
C LEU A 262 -16.72 -11.16 3.40
N SER A 263 -17.08 -10.92 4.66
CA SER A 263 -16.52 -11.66 5.79
C SER A 263 -16.81 -13.15 5.68
N GLY A 264 -15.77 -13.98 5.83
CA GLY A 264 -15.83 -15.43 5.70
C GLY A 264 -16.19 -15.97 4.32
N ARG A 265 -16.10 -15.17 3.25
CA ARG A 265 -16.48 -15.56 1.88
C ARG A 265 -15.32 -16.02 1.00
N LEU A 266 -14.08 -15.71 1.38
CA LEU A 266 -12.90 -16.02 0.59
C LEU A 266 -12.03 -17.00 1.35
N ASP A 267 -11.82 -18.19 0.81
CA ASP A 267 -10.82 -19.15 1.33
C ASP A 267 -9.46 -18.99 0.63
N VAL A 268 -8.42 -19.61 1.21
CA VAL A 268 -7.04 -19.51 0.72
C VAL A 268 -6.90 -20.02 -0.72
N GLN A 269 -7.64 -21.07 -1.12
CA GLN A 269 -7.52 -21.64 -2.46
C GLN A 269 -8.11 -20.70 -3.51
N THR A 270 -9.27 -20.13 -3.21
CA THR A 270 -9.93 -19.11 -4.01
C THR A 270 -9.02 -17.90 -4.15
N MET A 271 -8.46 -17.40 -3.04
CA MET A 271 -7.57 -16.24 -3.08
C MET A 271 -6.33 -16.49 -3.95
N ARG A 272 -5.70 -17.67 -3.84
CA ARG A 272 -4.57 -18.06 -4.70
C ARG A 272 -4.92 -18.09 -6.18
N GLN A 273 -6.11 -18.58 -6.52
CA GLN A 273 -6.60 -18.58 -7.91
C GLN A 273 -6.81 -17.16 -8.43
N LEU A 274 -7.40 -16.28 -7.62
CA LEU A 274 -7.62 -14.88 -8.00
C LEU A 274 -6.29 -14.11 -8.15
N ASN A 275 -5.34 -14.30 -7.21
CA ASN A 275 -4.00 -13.72 -7.31
C ASN A 275 -3.27 -14.21 -8.56
N ARG A 276 -3.36 -15.52 -8.88
CA ARG A 276 -2.81 -16.07 -10.13
C ARG A 276 -3.39 -15.39 -11.36
N ARG A 277 -4.72 -15.21 -11.44
CA ARG A 277 -5.37 -14.54 -12.58
C ARG A 277 -4.81 -13.13 -12.80
N VAL A 278 -4.58 -12.39 -11.72
CA VAL A 278 -4.04 -11.02 -11.79
C VAL A 278 -2.53 -11.02 -12.12
N GLU A 279 -1.72 -11.75 -11.35
CA GLU A 279 -0.26 -11.61 -11.36
C GLU A 279 0.43 -12.48 -12.43
N VAL A 280 -0.20 -13.59 -12.81
CA VAL A 280 0.37 -14.56 -13.76
C VAL A 280 -0.29 -14.44 -15.11
N ASP A 281 -1.63 -14.51 -15.15
CA ASP A 281 -2.38 -14.49 -16.40
C ASP A 281 -2.56 -13.06 -16.95
N GLY A 282 -2.29 -12.04 -16.11
CA GLY A 282 -2.39 -10.62 -16.49
C GLY A 282 -3.82 -10.15 -16.71
N GLU A 283 -4.80 -10.80 -16.06
CA GLU A 283 -6.19 -10.38 -16.11
C GLU A 283 -6.41 -9.04 -15.40
N ASP A 284 -7.30 -8.21 -15.94
CA ASP A 284 -7.65 -6.93 -15.33
C ASP A 284 -8.27 -7.13 -13.94
N VAL A 285 -7.72 -6.45 -12.93
CA VAL A 285 -8.12 -6.56 -11.51
C VAL A 285 -9.61 -6.29 -11.32
N LYS A 286 -10.20 -5.34 -12.08
CA LYS A 286 -11.62 -5.04 -11.97
C LYS A 286 -12.48 -6.19 -12.45
N ARG A 287 -12.07 -6.84 -13.55
CA ARG A 287 -12.78 -8.01 -14.04
C ARG A 287 -12.69 -9.17 -13.06
N VAL A 288 -11.48 -9.47 -12.54
CA VAL A 288 -11.29 -10.55 -11.57
C VAL A 288 -12.15 -10.34 -10.32
N GLY A 289 -12.12 -9.14 -9.74
CA GLY A 289 -12.94 -8.79 -8.57
C GLY A 289 -14.45 -8.87 -8.84
N GLY A 290 -14.90 -8.39 -10.01
CA GLY A 290 -16.32 -8.43 -10.38
C GLY A 290 -16.82 -9.83 -10.73
N ASP A 291 -15.99 -10.68 -11.31
CA ASP A 291 -16.30 -12.10 -11.53
C ASP A 291 -16.49 -12.80 -10.19
N GLU A 292 -15.59 -12.58 -9.23
CA GLU A 292 -15.67 -13.19 -7.89
C GLU A 292 -16.89 -12.70 -7.11
N LEU A 293 -17.15 -11.39 -7.08
CA LEU A 293 -18.33 -10.84 -6.40
C LEU A 293 -19.64 -11.38 -6.97
N ARG A 294 -19.69 -11.68 -8.28
CA ARG A 294 -20.83 -12.35 -8.92
C ARG A 294 -20.90 -13.83 -8.55
N ALA A 295 -19.78 -14.53 -8.53
CA ALA A 295 -19.71 -15.92 -8.10
C ALA A 295 -20.19 -16.11 -6.65
N LEU A 296 -19.84 -15.16 -5.77
CA LEU A 296 -20.31 -15.10 -4.39
C LEU A 296 -21.78 -14.64 -4.25
N GLY A 297 -22.43 -14.24 -5.34
CA GLY A 297 -23.80 -13.73 -5.34
C GLY A 297 -23.98 -12.37 -4.64
N LEU A 298 -22.89 -11.64 -4.41
CA LEU A 298 -22.89 -10.34 -3.71
C LEU A 298 -23.24 -9.18 -4.63
N VAL A 299 -23.00 -9.35 -5.94
CA VAL A 299 -23.34 -8.41 -7.01
C VAL A 299 -24.09 -9.18 -8.09
N GLY A 300 -25.27 -8.71 -8.53
CA GLY A 300 -26.02 -9.43 -9.58
C GLY A 300 -27.55 -9.26 -9.67
N GLY A 301 -28.16 -8.24 -9.07
CA GLY A 301 -29.55 -7.86 -9.38
C GLY A 301 -29.62 -6.98 -10.63
N LYS A 302 -30.44 -7.37 -11.63
CA LYS A 302 -30.68 -6.71 -12.94
C LYS A 302 -30.19 -5.26 -13.08
N GLN A 303 -29.30 -5.02 -14.05
CA GLN A 303 -29.26 -3.75 -14.77
C GLN A 303 -29.60 -3.98 -16.24
N PRO A 304 -30.37 -3.08 -16.89
CA PRO A 304 -30.80 -3.25 -18.27
C PRO A 304 -29.64 -3.05 -19.23
N THR A 305 -29.52 -3.93 -20.22
CA THR A 305 -28.77 -3.67 -21.45
C THR A 305 -29.49 -2.57 -22.23
N PRO A 306 -28.75 -1.68 -22.92
CA PRO A 306 -28.59 -1.93 -24.35
C PRO A 306 -27.18 -1.63 -24.88
N GLY A 307 -26.63 -2.62 -25.58
CA GLY A 307 -25.96 -2.42 -26.87
C GLY A 307 -24.63 -1.68 -26.89
N ALA A 308 -23.53 -2.41 -26.79
CA ALA A 308 -22.43 -2.33 -27.75
C ALA A 308 -21.50 -3.52 -27.52
N ARG A 309 -21.21 -4.24 -28.60
CA ARG A 309 -20.18 -5.28 -28.66
C ARG A 309 -18.84 -4.66 -28.23
N SER A 310 -18.31 -5.04 -27.07
CA SER A 310 -16.91 -4.81 -26.75
C SER A 310 -16.15 -6.11 -27.01
N SER A 311 -15.60 -6.17 -28.22
CA SER A 311 -14.52 -7.07 -28.58
C SER A 311 -13.42 -7.03 -27.53
N VAL A 312 -12.94 -8.22 -27.13
CA VAL A 312 -11.68 -8.44 -26.42
C VAL A 312 -10.58 -7.60 -27.09
N GLN A 313 -10.17 -6.50 -26.47
CA GLN A 313 -9.04 -5.70 -26.92
C GLN A 313 -7.92 -5.89 -25.90
N ARG A 314 -6.87 -6.61 -26.31
CA ARG A 314 -5.57 -6.54 -25.64
C ARG A 314 -5.18 -5.06 -25.61
N SER A 315 -5.22 -4.44 -24.43
CA SER A 315 -4.87 -3.03 -24.30
C SER A 315 -3.38 -2.87 -24.54
N SER A 316 -3.04 -2.28 -25.69
CA SER A 316 -1.70 -1.79 -25.97
C SER A 316 -1.37 -0.68 -24.98
N PHE A 317 -0.11 -0.58 -24.53
CA PHE A 317 0.37 0.53 -23.67
C PHE A 317 -0.11 1.92 -24.16
N TRP A 318 -0.18 2.07 -25.48
CA TRP A 318 -0.67 3.27 -26.14
C TRP A 318 -2.17 3.55 -25.94
N SER A 319 -3.02 2.53 -25.88
CA SER A 319 -4.45 2.70 -25.59
C SER A 319 -4.68 3.07 -24.13
N TYR A 320 -3.90 2.49 -23.21
CA TYR A 320 -3.95 2.85 -21.79
C TYR A 320 -3.58 4.31 -21.54
N LEU A 321 -2.48 4.79 -22.15
CA LEU A 321 -2.08 6.20 -22.07
C LEU A 321 -3.16 7.13 -22.64
N TRP A 322 -3.77 6.73 -23.77
CA TRP A 322 -4.81 7.53 -24.41
C TRP A 322 -6.09 7.60 -23.57
N ASP A 323 -6.53 6.49 -22.99
CA ASP A 323 -7.74 6.44 -22.17
C ASP A 323 -7.57 7.19 -20.84
N ARG A 324 -6.37 7.14 -20.27
CA ARG A 324 -6.03 7.84 -19.01
C ARG A 324 -5.45 9.23 -19.22
N ARG A 325 -5.40 9.76 -20.45
CA ARG A 325 -4.75 11.04 -20.80
C ARG A 325 -5.16 12.21 -19.92
N ALA A 326 -6.45 12.32 -19.58
CA ALA A 326 -6.95 13.41 -18.75
C ALA A 326 -6.44 13.31 -17.29
N THR A 327 -6.39 12.08 -16.76
CA THR A 327 -5.89 11.80 -15.41
C THR A 327 -4.37 11.92 -15.34
N ILE A 328 -3.65 11.40 -16.35
CA ILE A 328 -2.20 11.53 -16.46
C ILE A 328 -1.84 13.01 -16.53
N PHE A 329 -2.50 13.77 -17.41
CA PHE A 329 -2.25 15.20 -17.54
C PHE A 329 -2.54 15.98 -16.25
N SER A 330 -3.66 15.70 -15.57
CA SER A 330 -3.98 16.38 -14.31
C SER A 330 -2.99 16.05 -13.20
N LEU A 331 -2.55 14.79 -13.09
CA LEU A 331 -1.53 14.37 -12.13
C LEU A 331 -0.16 14.95 -12.46
N THR A 332 0.26 14.95 -13.73
CA THR A 332 1.51 15.58 -14.17
C THR A 332 1.49 17.08 -13.91
N MET A 333 0.37 17.76 -14.19
CA MET A 333 0.24 19.19 -13.92
C MET A 333 0.29 19.47 -12.41
N ARG A 334 -0.36 18.64 -11.60
CA ARG A 334 -0.30 18.76 -10.14
C ARG A 334 1.11 18.53 -9.61
N HIS A 335 1.84 17.56 -10.17
CA HIS A 335 3.24 17.33 -9.82
C HIS A 335 4.12 18.52 -10.22
N LEU A 336 3.99 19.02 -11.45
CA LEU A 336 4.71 20.21 -11.93
C LEU A 336 4.43 21.43 -11.06
N LEU A 337 3.17 21.64 -10.67
CA LEU A 337 2.79 22.76 -9.81
C LEU A 337 3.38 22.62 -8.39
N LEU A 338 3.32 21.43 -7.79
CA LEU A 338 3.92 21.17 -6.48
C LEU A 338 5.45 21.35 -6.52
N VAL A 339 6.11 20.87 -7.58
CA VAL A 339 7.56 21.05 -7.79
C VAL A 339 7.89 22.52 -8.00
N ALA A 340 7.11 23.26 -8.77
CA ALA A 340 7.32 24.69 -9.01
C ALA A 340 7.16 25.51 -7.72
N ILE A 341 6.15 25.23 -6.90
CA ILE A 341 5.96 25.88 -5.60
C ILE A 341 7.13 25.58 -4.67
N ALA A 342 7.53 24.31 -4.57
CA ALA A 342 8.66 23.90 -3.74
C ALA A 342 9.97 24.56 -4.20
N LEU A 343 10.23 24.62 -5.51
CA LEU A 343 11.41 25.26 -6.07
C LEU A 343 11.39 26.77 -5.83
N ALA A 344 10.25 27.43 -6.00
CA ALA A 344 10.11 28.86 -5.74
C ALA A 344 10.38 29.19 -4.27
N ALA A 345 9.82 28.40 -3.34
CA ALA A 345 10.10 28.54 -1.92
C ALA A 345 11.58 28.29 -1.58
N ALA A 346 12.19 27.27 -2.19
CA ALA A 346 13.61 26.98 -2.00
C ALA A 346 14.49 28.12 -2.50
N VAL A 347 14.22 28.69 -3.68
CA VAL A 347 14.96 29.82 -4.25
C VAL A 347 14.80 31.08 -3.38
N LEU A 348 13.59 31.36 -2.90
CA LEU A 348 13.32 32.50 -2.02
C LEU A 348 14.11 32.45 -0.72
N VAL A 349 14.47 31.26 -0.23
CA VAL A 349 15.28 31.09 0.98
C VAL A 349 16.77 30.99 0.64
N ALA A 350 17.12 30.20 -0.36
CA ALA A 350 18.51 29.89 -0.72
C ALA A 350 19.25 31.10 -1.31
N VAL A 351 18.61 31.93 -2.14
CA VAL A 351 19.27 33.09 -2.78
C VAL A 351 19.64 34.17 -1.75
N PRO A 352 18.74 34.62 -0.85
CA PRO A 352 19.12 35.58 0.19
C PRO A 352 20.18 35.04 1.14
N LEU A 353 20.10 33.75 1.52
CA LEU A 353 21.12 33.12 2.36
C LEU A 353 22.47 33.02 1.65
N GLY A 354 22.48 32.69 0.36
CA GLY A 354 23.69 32.66 -0.47
C GLY A 354 24.36 34.02 -0.59
N LEU A 355 23.58 35.08 -0.85
CA LEU A 355 24.07 36.46 -0.90
C LEU A 355 24.53 36.97 0.48
N GLY A 356 23.89 36.51 1.56
CA GLY A 356 24.30 36.81 2.94
C GLY A 356 25.64 36.16 3.31
N LEU A 357 25.87 34.93 2.85
CA LEU A 357 27.12 34.19 3.05
C LEU A 357 28.31 34.87 2.35
N GLU A 358 28.09 35.58 1.24
CA GLU A 358 29.12 36.35 0.53
C GLU A 358 29.75 37.44 1.42
N ARG A 359 28.98 38.02 2.35
CA ARG A 359 29.46 39.04 3.30
C ARG A 359 30.21 38.46 4.50
N ALA A 360 30.11 37.15 4.74
CA ALA A 360 30.71 36.46 5.87
C ALA A 360 31.76 35.42 5.40
N ARG A 361 32.84 35.93 4.81
CA ARG A 361 33.89 35.14 4.13
C ARG A 361 34.53 34.02 4.98
N ARG A 362 34.47 34.11 6.32
CA ARG A 362 34.95 33.06 7.25
C ARG A 362 34.00 31.85 7.38
N VAL A 363 32.73 32.01 7.03
CA VAL A 363 31.68 30.98 7.17
C VAL A 363 31.34 30.34 5.83
N ALA A 364 31.64 31.02 4.72
CA ALA A 364 31.37 30.55 3.37
C ALA A 364 32.10 29.24 3.02
N GLU A 365 33.40 29.11 3.34
CA GLU A 365 34.19 27.91 3.04
C GLU A 365 33.67 26.63 3.72
N PRO A 366 33.43 26.60 5.06
CA PRO A 366 32.86 25.43 5.70
C PRO A 366 31.42 25.14 5.25
N ALA A 367 30.62 26.17 4.96
CA ALA A 367 29.24 26.00 4.48
C ALA A 367 29.21 25.36 3.08
N ILE A 368 30.03 25.83 2.14
CA ILE A 368 30.13 25.27 0.79
C ILE A 368 30.66 23.82 0.85
N GLY A 369 31.66 23.55 1.69
CA GLY A 369 32.16 22.18 1.90
C GLY A 369 31.09 21.23 2.41
N THR A 370 30.29 21.67 3.38
CA THR A 370 29.19 20.87 3.95
C THR A 370 28.08 20.63 2.92
N LEU A 371 27.72 21.64 2.13
CA LEU A 371 26.75 21.51 1.04
C LEU A 371 27.23 20.57 -0.06
N GLY A 372 28.52 20.62 -0.42
CA GLY A 372 29.12 19.71 -1.39
C GLY A 372 29.09 18.25 -0.93
N VAL A 373 29.30 17.98 0.37
CA VAL A 373 29.13 16.64 0.93
C VAL A 373 27.65 16.22 0.89
N LEU A 374 26.73 17.09 1.33
CA LEU A 374 25.29 16.80 1.32
C LEU A 374 24.74 16.52 -0.10
N GLN A 375 25.23 17.19 -1.14
CA GLN A 375 24.76 16.94 -2.52
C GLN A 375 25.16 15.56 -3.06
N THR A 376 26.21 14.96 -2.50
CA THR A 376 26.67 13.62 -2.91
C THR A 376 25.85 12.49 -2.27
N ILE A 377 24.99 12.83 -1.30
CA ILE A 377 24.06 11.88 -0.71
C ILE A 377 22.95 11.58 -1.74
N PRO A 378 22.77 10.31 -2.15
CA PRO A 378 21.68 9.95 -3.05
C PRO A 378 20.33 10.37 -2.46
N SER A 379 19.43 10.88 -3.29
CA SER A 379 18.11 11.36 -2.85
C SER A 379 17.29 10.29 -2.11
N ILE A 380 17.52 9.00 -2.39
CA ILE A 380 16.93 7.86 -1.65
C ILE A 380 17.45 7.78 -0.19
N ALA A 381 18.74 8.08 0.05
CA ALA A 381 19.32 8.09 1.38
C ALA A 381 18.86 9.31 2.21
N LEU A 382 18.67 10.46 1.55
CA LEU A 382 18.09 11.63 2.19
C LEU A 382 16.63 11.40 2.60
N LEU A 383 15.85 10.67 1.78
CA LEU A 383 14.49 10.26 2.11
C LEU A 383 14.45 9.41 3.38
N ALA A 384 15.35 8.42 3.52
CA ALA A 384 15.45 7.60 4.72
C ALA A 384 15.77 8.41 5.99
N PHE A 385 16.54 9.50 5.85
CA PHE A 385 16.88 10.40 6.96
C PHE A 385 15.73 11.36 7.33
N MET A 386 14.88 11.73 6.37
CA MET A 386 13.75 12.64 6.57
C MET A 386 12.57 12.00 7.29
N ILE A 387 12.41 10.67 7.22
CA ILE A 387 11.37 9.88 7.90
C ILE A 387 11.34 10.17 9.41
N PRO A 388 12.44 10.00 10.17
CA PRO A 388 12.45 10.33 11.60
C PRO A 388 12.43 11.84 11.88
N LEU A 389 13.00 12.67 11.00
CA LEU A 389 13.12 14.12 11.25
C LEU A 389 11.79 14.89 11.07
N LEU A 390 10.95 14.45 10.13
CA LEU A 390 9.64 15.04 9.86
C LEU A 390 8.51 14.34 10.62
N GLY A 391 8.83 13.32 11.42
CA GLY A 391 7.83 12.55 12.17
C GLY A 391 6.88 11.74 11.28
N VAL A 392 7.27 11.48 10.03
CA VAL A 392 6.53 10.58 9.14
C VAL A 392 7.03 9.17 9.43
N GLY A 393 6.59 8.58 10.54
CA GLY A 393 7.09 7.29 11.02
C GLY A 393 7.24 7.16 12.54
N VAL A 394 6.57 8.02 13.33
CA VAL A 394 6.40 7.86 14.78
C VAL A 394 4.92 7.90 15.15
#